data_AF-A0A7C1IW07-F1
#
_entry.id   AF-A0A7C1IW07-F1
#
_cell.length_a   1.000
_cell.length_b   1.000
_cell.length_c   1.000
_cell.angle_alpha   90.00
_cell.angle_beta   90.00
_cell.angle_gamma   90.00
#
_symmetry.space_group_name_H-M   'P 1'
#
loop_
_entity.id
_entity.type
_entity.pdbx_description
1 polymer ?
#
loop_
_entity_poly.entity_id
_entity_poly.type
_entity_poly.pdbx_seq_one_letter_code
_entity_poly.pdbx_strand_id
1 'polypeptide(L)'
;MFAFLFPAAKQKTTIRIKTLADLELGETGRVVEVRAKEPLALHILEIGLVTGARVRFLRSAPLGDPMQIEVDGFLLSLRKNEAKAVWVETGV
;
A
#
# COMPACT_ATOMS: atom_id res chain seq x y z
N MET A 1 28.75 -1.98 -18.85
CA MET A 1 28.55 -0.79 -17.99
C MET A 1 27.08 -0.40 -18.14
N PHE A 2 26.12 -0.94 -17.39
CA PHE A 2 25.96 -0.98 -15.93
C PHE A 2 25.52 -2.38 -15.45
N ALA A 3 26.27 -2.96 -14.52
CA ALA A 3 25.83 -4.12 -13.76
C ALA A 3 25.09 -3.61 -12.52
N PHE A 4 23.76 -3.49 -12.59
CA PHE A 4 22.92 -3.41 -11.40
C PHE A 4 22.81 -4.83 -10.84
N LEU A 5 23.87 -5.23 -10.13
CA LEU A 5 23.85 -6.38 -9.24
C LEU A 5 22.87 -6.04 -8.12
N PHE A 6 21.61 -6.43 -8.25
CA PHE A 6 20.67 -6.44 -7.14
C PHE A 6 21.14 -7.52 -6.15
N PRO A 7 21.57 -7.16 -4.93
CA PRO A 7 21.81 -8.16 -3.92
C PRO A 7 20.47 -8.76 -3.51
N ALA A 8 20.32 -10.07 -3.75
CA ALA A 8 19.22 -10.88 -3.26
C ALA A 8 19.21 -10.86 -1.72
N ALA A 9 18.47 -9.91 -1.14
CA ALA A 9 18.21 -9.87 0.29
C ALA A 9 17.20 -10.98 0.64
N LYS A 10 17.71 -12.12 1.13
CA LYS A 10 16.91 -13.12 1.85
C LYS A 10 16.32 -12.46 3.09
N GLN A 11 15.02 -12.12 3.08
CA GLN A 11 14.34 -11.56 4.24
C GLN A 11 13.57 -12.67 4.97
N LYS A 12 13.90 -12.84 6.26
CA LYS A 12 13.10 -13.63 7.21
C LYS A 12 11.65 -13.12 7.17
N THR A 13 10.69 -14.01 6.95
CA THR A 13 9.25 -13.69 6.93
C THR A 13 8.78 -13.24 8.32
N THR A 14 8.96 -11.95 8.62
CA THR A 14 8.40 -11.31 9.81
C THR A 14 7.20 -10.52 9.36
N ILE A 15 6.00 -10.97 9.72
CA ILE A 15 4.76 -10.23 9.45
C ILE A 15 4.84 -8.90 10.19
N ARG A 16 4.71 -7.79 9.47
CA ARG A 16 4.69 -6.44 10.05
C ARG A 16 3.40 -5.74 9.66
N ILE A 17 2.80 -5.06 10.63
CA ILE A 17 1.61 -4.23 10.41
C ILE A 17 2.06 -2.77 10.35
N LYS A 18 1.72 -2.07 9.27
CA LYS A 18 2.01 -0.65 9.04
C LYS A 18 0.91 0.01 8.21
N THR A 19 0.99 1.33 7.99
CA THR A 19 0.00 1.99 7.13
C THR A 19 0.32 1.79 5.65
N LEU A 20 -0.68 1.90 4.79
CA LEU A 20 -0.49 1.84 3.34
C LEU A 20 0.45 2.95 2.86
N ALA A 21 0.46 4.11 3.53
CA ALA A 21 1.35 5.22 3.24
C ALA A 21 2.84 4.92 3.55
N ASP A 22 3.12 3.88 4.35
CA ASP A 22 4.47 3.45 4.75
C ASP A 22 4.99 2.27 3.90
N LEU A 23 4.27 1.90 2.83
CA LEU A 23 4.77 0.92 1.86
C LEU A 23 5.95 1.49 1.08
N GLU A 24 6.95 0.64 0.85
CA GLU A 24 8.08 0.92 -0.02
C GLU A 24 7.73 0.63 -1.50
N LEU A 25 8.43 1.26 -2.43
CA LEU A 25 8.15 1.13 -3.86
C LEU A 25 8.24 -0.35 -4.30
N GLY A 26 7.15 -0.88 -4.85
CA GLY A 26 7.03 -2.28 -5.24
C GLY A 26 6.66 -3.24 -4.11
N GLU A 27 6.60 -2.77 -2.86
CA GLU A 27 6.15 -3.58 -1.72
C GLU A 27 4.66 -3.92 -1.86
N THR A 28 4.32 -5.13 -1.44
CA THR A 28 2.96 -5.66 -1.45
C THR A 28 2.53 -5.93 -0.02
N GLY A 29 1.24 -5.73 0.25
CA GLY A 29 0.64 -6.04 1.53
C GLY A 29 -0.82 -6.45 1.37
N ARG A 30 -1.44 -6.79 2.49
CA ARG A 30 -2.87 -7.10 2.56
C ARG A 30 -3.54 -6.16 3.55
N VAL A 31 -4.66 -5.57 3.16
CA VAL A 31 -5.40 -4.66 4.05
C VAL A 31 -5.93 -5.45 5.24
N VAL A 32 -5.63 -4.99 6.45
CA VAL A 32 -6.13 -5.58 7.70
C VAL A 32 -7.24 -4.74 8.32
N GLU A 33 -7.15 -3.42 8.21
CA GLU A 33 -8.07 -2.51 8.91
C GLU A 33 -8.11 -1.13 8.22
N VAL A 34 -9.27 -0.47 8.25
CA VAL A 34 -9.42 0.93 7.86
C VAL A 34 -9.80 1.74 9.10
N ARG A 35 -8.88 2.59 9.58
CA ARG A 35 -9.05 3.48 10.74
C ARG A 35 -9.34 4.90 10.30
N ALA A 36 -10.56 5.13 9.87
CA ALA A 36 -11.07 6.46 9.51
C ALA A 36 -12.45 6.71 10.17
N LYS A 37 -12.82 7.99 10.29
CA LYS A 37 -14.20 8.39 10.62
C LYS A 37 -14.97 8.68 9.35
N GLU A 38 -16.30 8.67 9.42
CA GLU A 38 -17.12 9.11 8.30
C GLU A 38 -16.93 10.59 7.97
N PRO A 39 -16.97 10.97 6.68
CA PRO A 39 -17.34 10.15 5.50
C PRO A 39 -16.15 9.41 4.84
N LEU A 40 -14.94 9.54 5.39
CA LEU A 40 -13.73 8.99 4.77
C LEU A 40 -13.71 7.46 4.79
N ALA A 41 -14.19 6.83 5.86
CA ALA A 41 -14.24 5.38 5.96
C ALA A 41 -15.14 4.77 4.88
N LEU A 42 -16.37 5.29 4.69
CA LEU A 42 -17.24 4.87 3.59
C LEU A 42 -16.57 5.05 2.23
N HIS A 43 -15.97 6.21 1.98
CA HIS A 43 -15.30 6.47 0.71
C HIS A 43 -14.18 5.44 0.41
N ILE A 44 -13.33 5.13 1.39
CA ILE A 44 -12.24 4.14 1.25
C ILE A 44 -12.81 2.75 0.94
N LEU A 45 -13.91 2.36 1.58
CA LEU A 45 -14.54 1.07 1.34
C LEU A 45 -15.20 1.00 -0.03
N GLU A 46 -15.86 2.07 -0.48
CA GLU A 46 -16.51 2.16 -1.80
C GLU A 46 -15.53 1.99 -2.97
N ILE A 47 -14.28 2.47 -2.81
CA ILE A 47 -13.24 2.36 -3.83
C ILE A 47 -12.49 1.01 -3.80
N GLY A 48 -12.89 0.08 -2.93
CA GLY A 48 -12.38 -1.30 -2.89
C GLY A 48 -11.22 -1.53 -1.94
N LEU A 49 -10.86 -0.56 -1.08
CA LEU A 49 -9.86 -0.75 -0.03
C LEU A 49 -10.51 -1.36 1.22
N VAL A 50 -10.89 -2.62 1.10
CA VAL A 50 -11.56 -3.41 2.14
C VAL A 50 -10.59 -4.39 2.79
N THR A 51 -10.89 -4.83 4.02
CA THR A 51 -10.11 -5.87 4.71
C THR A 51 -9.98 -7.12 3.82
N GLY A 52 -8.74 -7.61 3.70
CA GLY A 52 -8.39 -8.77 2.90
C GLY A 52 -7.94 -8.44 1.46
N ALA A 53 -8.17 -7.22 0.97
CA ALA A 53 -7.73 -6.80 -0.36
C ALA A 53 -6.20 -6.81 -0.46
N ARG A 54 -5.67 -7.29 -1.60
CA ARG A 54 -4.23 -7.25 -1.86
C ARG A 54 -3.87 -5.93 -2.49
N VAL A 55 -2.85 -5.29 -1.94
CA VAL A 55 -2.41 -3.96 -2.35
C VAL A 55 -0.92 -3.96 -2.68
N ARG A 56 -0.53 -3.27 -3.75
CA ARG A 56 0.86 -3.10 -4.14
C ARG A 56 1.16 -1.65 -4.40
N PHE A 57 2.21 -1.12 -3.79
CA PHE A 57 2.61 0.26 -4.03
C PHE A 57 3.40 0.36 -5.33
N LEU A 58 2.91 1.18 -6.28
CA LEU A 58 3.49 1.25 -7.62
C LEU A 58 4.40 2.45 -7.80
N ARG A 59 3.97 3.63 -7.37
CA ARG A 59 4.72 4.89 -7.44
C ARG A 59 3.95 6.02 -6.75
N SER A 60 4.65 7.06 -6.37
CA SER A 60 4.03 8.34 -5.99
C SER A 60 4.07 9.33 -7.14
N ALA A 61 3.17 10.32 -7.11
CA ALA A 61 3.29 11.51 -7.95
C ALA A 61 4.63 12.24 -7.69
N PRO A 62 5.10 13.11 -8.61
CA PRO A 62 6.39 13.81 -8.49
C PRO A 62 6.56 14.61 -7.18
N LEU A 63 5.46 15.11 -6.61
CA LEU A 63 5.45 15.86 -5.34
C LEU A 63 5.14 14.97 -4.11
N GLY A 64 5.09 13.65 -4.28
CA GLY A 64 4.87 12.68 -3.21
C GLY A 64 3.41 12.35 -2.88
N ASP A 65 2.44 13.04 -3.49
CA ASP A 65 1.00 12.83 -3.32
C ASP A 65 0.25 13.17 -4.63
N PRO A 66 -0.73 12.37 -5.09
CA PRO A 66 -1.20 11.10 -4.54
C PRO A 66 -0.22 9.92 -4.76
N MET A 67 -0.49 8.81 -4.08
CA MET A 67 0.18 7.54 -4.32
C MET A 67 -0.65 6.67 -5.26
N GLN A 68 0.02 6.02 -6.22
CA GLN A 68 -0.59 5.05 -7.11
C GLN A 68 -0.34 3.64 -6.57
N ILE A 69 -1.42 2.90 -6.39
CA ILE A 69 -1.44 1.53 -5.89
C ILE A 69 -2.17 0.63 -6.88
N GLU A 70 -1.88 -0.66 -6.83
CA GLU A 70 -2.73 -1.69 -7.40
C GLU A 70 -3.54 -2.32 -6.27
N VAL A 71 -4.85 -2.45 -6.45
CA VAL A 71 -5.76 -3.13 -5.54
C VAL A 71 -6.46 -4.23 -6.33
N ASP A 72 -6.20 -5.50 -5.99
CA ASP A 72 -6.78 -6.68 -6.66
C ASP A 72 -6.77 -6.63 -8.21
N GLY A 73 -5.70 -6.10 -8.80
CA GLY A 73 -5.53 -6.03 -10.26
C GLY A 73 -5.94 -4.71 -10.91
N PHE A 74 -6.48 -3.75 -10.14
CA PHE A 74 -6.88 -2.44 -10.64
C PHE A 74 -6.01 -1.33 -10.10
N LEU A 75 -5.74 -0.31 -10.93
CA LEU A 75 -4.94 0.83 -10.55
C LEU A 75 -5.79 1.88 -9.86
N LEU A 76 -5.40 2.28 -8.65
CA LEU A 76 -6.05 3.31 -7.88
C LEU A 76 -5.05 4.41 -7.50
N SER A 77 -5.50 5.66 -7.53
CA SER A 77 -4.76 6.80 -6.97
C SER A 77 -5.40 7.18 -5.66
N LEU A 78 -4.64 7.07 -4.57
CA LEU A 78 -5.10 7.35 -3.22
C LEU A 78 -4.31 8.53 -2.67
N ARG A 79 -4.95 9.48 -1.98
CA ARG A 79 -4.18 10.53 -1.30
C ARG A 79 -3.41 9.90 -0.15
N LYS A 80 -2.19 10.38 0.09
CA LYS A 80 -1.31 9.92 1.15
C LYS A 80 -1.96 10.05 2.54
N ASN A 81 -2.82 11.04 2.74
CA ASN A 81 -3.57 11.19 3.99
C ASN A 81 -4.67 10.12 4.17
N GLU A 82 -5.29 9.65 3.09
CA GLU A 82 -6.27 8.56 3.12
C GLU A 82 -5.54 7.22 3.33
N ALA A 83 -4.38 7.05 2.67
CA ALA A 83 -3.51 5.89 2.85
C ALA A 83 -3.02 5.69 4.30
N LYS A 84 -2.86 6.77 5.08
CA LYS A 84 -2.53 6.68 6.52
C LYS A 84 -3.63 6.05 7.35
N ALA A 85 -4.88 6.08 6.88
CA ALA A 85 -6.00 5.44 7.55
C ALA A 85 -6.08 3.94 7.24
N VAL A 86 -5.42 3.46 6.18
CA VAL A 86 -5.46 2.06 5.77
C VAL A 86 -4.26 1.33 6.36
N TRP A 87 -4.52 0.28 7.12
CA TRP A 87 -3.50 -0.56 7.74
C TRP A 87 -3.34 -1.84 6.92
N VAL A 88 -2.08 -2.24 6.72
CA VAL A 88 -1.71 -3.40 5.91
C VAL A 88 -0.72 -4.27 6.66
N GLU A 89 -0.83 -5.59 6.47
CA GLU A 89 0.21 -6.55 6.81
C GLU A 89 1.15 -6.74 5.61
N THR A 90 2.46 -6.77 5.86
CA THR A 90 3.48 -7.06 4.84
C THR A 90 4.31 -8.28 5.23
N GLY A 91 4.94 -8.91 4.24
CA GLY A 91 5.63 -10.21 4.39
C GLY A 91 4.74 -11.44 4.16
N VAL A 92 3.63 -11.27 3.43
CA VAL A 92 2.73 -12.34 2.97
C VAL A 92 3.11 -12.78 1.56
#